data_AF-A0A7V2CXB2-F1
#
_entry.id   AF-A0A7V2CXB2-F1
#
_cell.length_a   1.000
_cell.length_b   1.000
_cell.length_c   1.000
_cell.angle_alpha   90.00
_cell.angle_beta   90.00
_cell.angle_gamma   90.00
#
_symmetry.space_group_name_H-M   'P 1'
#
loop_
_entity.id
_entity.type
_entity.pdbx_description
1 polymer ?
#
loop_
_entity_poly.entity_id
_entity_poly.type
_entity_poly.pdbx_seq_one_letter_code
_entity_poly.pdbx_strand_id
1 'polypeptide(L)'
;MIRIQTILHVTDFSETARQALYVAHLLARDHGAKLVLMHVVRPMMAGNASPRPPQGAPDLIEQARQRLATEAARVADRPLEARVVSGEPGAEIVAAARPCDADLIVMGTHSQADVGRPCIGSVAEHVVRHAPCAVLTLKPGAGWGLSQESEEASEPQRPAILTGT
;
A
#
# COMPACT_ATOMS: atom_id res chain seq x y z
N MET A 1 -25.97 3.08 -10.88
CA MET A 1 -24.90 3.10 -9.86
C MET A 1 -23.69 2.43 -10.48
N ILE A 2 -22.49 3.02 -10.36
CA ILE A 2 -21.27 2.40 -10.89
C ILE A 2 -21.01 1.12 -10.08
N ARG A 3 -20.81 -0.01 -10.76
CA ARG A 3 -20.55 -1.30 -10.13
C ARG A 3 -19.04 -1.55 -10.16
N ILE A 4 -18.43 -1.65 -8.98
CA ILE A 4 -17.02 -1.98 -8.80
C ILE A 4 -16.97 -3.41 -8.25
N GLN A 5 -16.35 -4.32 -8.98
CA GLN A 5 -16.23 -5.74 -8.62
C GLN A 5 -14.84 -6.08 -8.09
N THR A 6 -13.79 -5.46 -8.63
CA THR A 6 -12.41 -5.66 -8.16
C THR A 6 -11.68 -4.34 -8.01
N ILE A 7 -11.05 -4.15 -6.84
CA ILE A 7 -10.16 -3.01 -6.54
C ILE A 7 -8.73 -3.51 -6.41
N LEU A 8 -7.81 -2.95 -7.18
CA LEU A 8 -6.37 -3.18 -7.07
C LEU A 8 -5.74 -2.07 -6.23
N HIS A 9 -5.36 -2.37 -5.00
CA HIS A 9 -4.58 -1.47 -4.18
C HIS A 9 -3.07 -1.70 -4.38
N VAL A 10 -2.33 -0.62 -4.64
CA VAL A 10 -0.88 -0.64 -4.78
C VAL A 10 -0.22 0.01 -3.56
N THR A 11 0.75 -0.68 -2.97
CA THR A 11 1.48 -0.19 -1.80
C THR A 11 2.99 -0.14 -2.03
N ASP A 12 3.61 0.96 -1.62
CA ASP A 12 5.05 1.10 -1.38
C ASP A 12 5.37 1.02 0.13
N PHE A 13 4.39 0.64 0.95
CA PHE A 13 4.39 0.62 2.40
C PHE A 13 4.56 2.00 3.08
N SER A 14 4.41 3.10 2.34
CA SER A 14 4.37 4.44 2.90
C SER A 14 3.09 4.68 3.71
N GLU A 15 3.10 5.72 4.55
CA GLU A 15 1.89 6.19 5.25
C GLU A 15 0.77 6.50 4.25
N THR A 16 1.06 7.22 3.17
CA THR A 16 0.05 7.57 2.16
C THR A 16 -0.50 6.33 1.45
N ALA A 17 0.32 5.30 1.22
CA ALA A 17 -0.17 4.02 0.71
C ALA A 17 -1.07 3.31 1.72
N ARG A 18 -0.76 3.33 3.03
CA ARG A 18 -1.65 2.79 4.08
C ARG A 18 -2.99 3.53 4.16
N GLN A 19 -2.98 4.85 4.02
CA GLN A 19 -4.22 5.64 3.92
C GLN A 19 -5.02 5.25 2.68
N ALA A 20 -4.34 5.04 1.54
CA ALA A 20 -4.97 4.57 0.31
C ALA A 20 -5.53 3.15 0.44
N LEU A 21 -4.86 2.26 1.18
CA LEU A 21 -5.37 0.92 1.49
C LEU A 21 -6.69 0.99 2.26
N TYR A 22 -6.76 1.86 3.27
CA TYR A 22 -7.98 2.04 4.05
C TYR A 22 -9.15 2.52 3.19
N VAL A 23 -8.93 3.52 2.33
CA VAL A 23 -9.96 3.98 1.39
C VAL A 23 -10.37 2.88 0.41
N ALA A 24 -9.40 2.13 -0.13
CA ALA A 24 -9.68 0.98 -1.00
C ALA A 24 -10.53 -0.09 -0.28
N HIS A 25 -10.24 -0.36 0.99
CA HIS A 25 -11.00 -1.28 1.82
C HIS A 25 -12.43 -0.77 2.09
N LEU A 26 -12.63 0.51 2.40
CA LEU A 26 -13.99 1.06 2.56
C LEU A 26 -14.80 0.97 1.26
N LEU A 27 -14.21 1.37 0.14
CA LEU A 27 -14.85 1.28 -1.17
C LEU A 27 -15.20 -0.16 -1.53
N ALA A 28 -14.28 -1.09 -1.29
CA ALA A 28 -14.58 -2.51 -1.50
C ALA A 28 -15.75 -2.98 -0.61
N ARG A 29 -16.03 -2.33 0.52
CA ARG A 29 -17.00 -2.80 1.52
C ARG A 29 -18.37 -2.42 1.07
N ASP A 30 -18.49 -1.16 0.70
CA ASP A 30 -19.73 -0.55 0.22
C ASP A 30 -20.18 -1.17 -1.10
N HIS A 31 -19.24 -1.64 -1.92
CA HIS A 31 -19.52 -2.29 -3.19
C HIS A 31 -19.53 -3.83 -3.14
N GLY A 32 -19.12 -4.45 -2.03
CA GLY A 32 -18.92 -5.91 -1.95
C GLY A 32 -17.85 -6.43 -2.93
N ALA A 33 -16.85 -5.60 -3.23
CA ALA A 33 -15.81 -5.88 -4.21
C ALA A 33 -14.67 -6.74 -3.62
N LYS A 34 -14.02 -7.51 -4.49
CA LYS A 34 -12.74 -8.17 -4.18
C LYS A 34 -11.65 -7.11 -4.04
N LEU A 35 -10.79 -7.25 -3.03
CA LEU A 35 -9.62 -6.40 -2.86
C LEU A 35 -8.35 -7.19 -3.23
N VAL A 36 -7.51 -6.61 -4.09
CA VAL A 36 -6.20 -7.16 -4.47
C VAL A 36 -5.13 -6.19 -3.98
N LEU A 37 -4.24 -6.63 -3.11
CA LEU A 37 -3.07 -5.89 -2.64
C LEU A 37 -1.88 -6.26 -3.50
N MET A 38 -1.17 -5.27 -4.02
CA MET A 38 0.01 -5.46 -4.83
C MET A 38 1.18 -4.62 -4.34
N HIS A 39 2.34 -5.27 -4.23
CA HIS A 39 3.62 -4.60 -4.06
C HIS A 39 4.57 -5.01 -5.19
N VAL A 40 5.31 -4.03 -5.73
CA VAL A 40 6.34 -4.28 -6.74
C VAL A 40 7.71 -4.04 -6.15
N VAL A 41 8.50 -5.11 -6.05
CA VAL A 41 9.91 -5.04 -5.67
C VAL A 41 10.72 -4.64 -6.90
N ARG A 42 11.45 -3.52 -6.81
CA ARG A 42 12.41 -3.17 -7.85
C ARG A 42 13.63 -4.08 -7.75
N PRO A 43 14.02 -4.80 -8.81
CA PRO A 43 15.29 -5.50 -8.81
C PRO A 43 16.42 -4.47 -8.66
N MET A 44 17.21 -4.57 -7.60
CA MET A 44 18.49 -3.87 -7.55
C MET A 44 19.32 -4.37 -8.73
N MET A 45 19.58 -3.51 -9.70
CA MET A 45 20.58 -3.81 -10.72
C MET A 45 21.88 -4.07 -9.98
N ALA A 46 22.35 -5.32 -10.01
CA ALA A 46 23.64 -5.70 -9.46
C ALA A 46 24.70 -4.97 -10.29
N GLY A 47 25.10 -3.79 -9.85
CA GLY A 47 26.25 -3.09 -10.40
C GLY A 47 27.48 -3.96 -10.18
N ASN A 48 27.88 -4.71 -11.20
CA ASN A 48 29.17 -5.37 -11.38
C ASN A 48 29.65 -6.28 -10.22
N ALA A 49 28.80 -6.60 -9.25
CA ALA A 49 29.16 -7.37 -8.07
C ALA A 49 28.48 -8.74 -8.12
N SER A 50 29.32 -9.77 -8.26
CA SER A 50 29.13 -11.21 -8.07
C SER A 50 27.70 -11.78 -8.26
N PRO A 51 27.50 -12.84 -9.08
CA PRO A 51 26.19 -13.49 -9.29
C PRO A 51 25.61 -14.20 -8.06
N ARG A 52 26.22 -14.03 -6.88
CA ARG A 52 25.80 -14.65 -5.63
C ARG A 52 25.31 -13.57 -4.67
N PRO A 53 24.03 -13.59 -4.25
CA PRO A 53 23.57 -12.71 -3.18
C PRO A 53 24.44 -12.94 -1.93
N PRO A 54 24.80 -11.88 -1.19
CA PRO A 54 25.55 -12.02 0.05
C PRO A 54 24.77 -12.98 0.97
N GLN A 55 25.43 -14.05 1.41
CA GLN A 55 24.86 -15.05 2.30
C GLN A 55 24.42 -14.33 3.59
N GLY A 56 23.10 -14.24 3.82
CA GLY A 56 22.51 -13.53 4.97
C GLY A 56 21.71 -12.28 4.62
N ALA A 57 21.68 -11.83 3.35
CA ALA A 57 20.69 -10.83 2.94
C ALA A 57 19.31 -11.51 2.82
N PRO A 58 18.29 -11.05 3.55
CA PRO A 58 16.93 -11.54 3.39
C PRO A 58 16.46 -11.27 1.95
N ASP A 59 15.83 -12.27 1.34
CA ASP A 59 15.22 -12.13 0.02
C ASP A 59 14.21 -10.96 0.08
N LEU A 60 14.49 -9.88 -0.66
CA LEU A 60 13.66 -8.68 -0.69
C LEU A 60 12.19 -9.01 -1.03
N ILE A 61 11.98 -10.05 -1.83
CA ILE A 61 10.65 -10.55 -2.17
C ILE A 61 9.98 -11.15 -0.94
N GLU A 62 10.72 -11.94 -0.15
CA GLU A 62 10.17 -12.57 1.05
C GLU A 62 9.85 -11.55 2.14
N GLN A 63 10.70 -10.54 2.33
CA GLN A 63 10.40 -9.42 3.22
C GLN A 63 9.16 -8.64 2.76
N ALA A 64 9.06 -8.38 1.46
CA ALA A 64 7.88 -7.72 0.90
C ALA A 64 6.62 -8.57 1.10
N ARG A 65 6.69 -9.90 0.96
CA ARG A 65 5.55 -10.81 1.23
C ARG A 65 5.12 -10.75 2.68
N GLN A 66 6.05 -10.80 3.63
CA GLN A 66 5.75 -10.71 5.06
C GLN A 66 5.05 -9.39 5.39
N ARG A 67 5.60 -8.27 4.90
CA ARG A 67 5.00 -6.94 5.10
C ARG A 67 3.62 -6.83 4.45
N LEU A 68 3.46 -7.34 3.23
CA LEU A 68 2.19 -7.33 2.52
C LEU A 68 1.15 -8.19 3.24
N ALA A 69 1.55 -9.33 3.82
CA ALA A 69 0.68 -10.16 4.63
C ALA A 69 0.22 -9.45 5.91
N THR A 70 1.09 -8.66 6.55
CA THR A 70 0.71 -7.82 7.70
C THR A 70 -0.32 -6.76 7.32
N GLU A 71 -0.13 -6.06 6.19
CA GLU A 71 -1.12 -5.08 5.69
C GLU A 71 -2.44 -5.76 5.31
N ALA A 72 -2.37 -6.93 4.66
CA ALA A 72 -3.53 -7.71 4.28
C ALA A 72 -4.36 -8.13 5.50
N ALA A 73 -3.71 -8.59 6.58
CA ALA A 73 -4.38 -8.99 7.81
C ALA A 73 -5.20 -7.86 8.45
N ARG A 74 -4.81 -6.59 8.26
CA ARG A 74 -5.55 -5.41 8.78
C ARG A 74 -6.89 -5.19 8.09
N VAL A 75 -7.11 -5.77 6.91
CA VAL A 75 -8.28 -5.52 6.05
C VAL A 75 -8.96 -6.82 5.59
N ALA A 76 -8.71 -7.94 6.28
CA ALA A 76 -9.10 -9.29 5.88
C ALA A 76 -10.54 -9.70 6.22
N ASP A 77 -11.52 -8.81 6.05
CA ASP A 77 -12.95 -9.07 6.30
C ASP A 77 -13.73 -9.52 5.04
N ARG A 78 -13.03 -9.77 3.93
CA ARG A 78 -13.60 -10.10 2.60
C ARG A 78 -12.63 -10.85 1.71
N PRO A 79 -13.02 -11.25 0.47
CA PRO A 79 -12.10 -11.81 -0.50
C PRO A 79 -10.92 -10.87 -0.77
N LEU A 80 -9.74 -11.32 -0.33
CA LEU A 80 -8.50 -10.57 -0.35
C LEU A 80 -7.42 -11.40 -1.02
N GLU A 81 -6.72 -10.82 -1.97
CA GLU A 81 -5.56 -11.43 -2.61
C GLU A 81 -4.33 -10.55 -2.41
N ALA A 82 -3.19 -11.13 -2.06
CA ALA A 82 -1.93 -10.42 -1.89
C ALA A 82 -0.91 -10.89 -2.94
N ARG A 83 -0.34 -9.95 -3.71
CA ARG A 83 0.63 -10.21 -4.77
C ARG A 83 1.91 -9.40 -4.56
N VAL A 84 3.04 -10.09 -4.57
CA VAL A 84 4.36 -9.46 -4.66
C VAL A 84 4.96 -9.83 -6.02
N VAL A 85 5.29 -8.81 -6.80
CA VAL A 85 5.88 -8.94 -8.14
C VAL A 85 7.25 -8.27 -8.15
N SER A 86 8.17 -8.75 -8.98
CA SER A 86 9.46 -8.09 -9.21
C SER A 86 9.48 -7.48 -10.60
N GLY A 87 9.87 -6.21 -10.72
CA GLY A 87 9.88 -5.51 -12.01
C GLY A 87 9.90 -3.99 -11.85
N GLU A 88 9.54 -3.26 -12.90
CA GLU A 88 9.40 -1.80 -12.83
C GLU A 88 7.96 -1.42 -12.40
N PRO A 89 7.77 -0.74 -11.25
CA PRO A 89 6.45 -0.56 -10.62
C PRO A 89 5.36 -0.07 -11.56
N GLY A 90 5.59 1.00 -12.32
CA GLY A 90 4.56 1.55 -13.21
C GLY A 90 4.08 0.54 -14.23
N ALA A 91 5.00 -0.18 -14.87
CA ALA A 91 4.70 -1.17 -15.89
C ALA A 91 3.98 -2.39 -15.29
N GLU A 92 4.49 -2.91 -14.17
CA GLU A 92 3.91 -4.08 -13.49
C GLU A 92 2.50 -3.81 -12.97
N ILE A 93 2.24 -2.61 -12.42
CA ILE A 93 0.90 -2.21 -11.95
C ILE A 93 -0.10 -2.19 -13.12
N VAL A 94 0.28 -1.54 -14.23
CA VAL A 94 -0.58 -1.46 -15.42
C VAL A 94 -0.82 -2.84 -16.03
N ALA A 95 0.23 -3.67 -16.09
CA ALA A 95 0.14 -5.04 -16.59
C ALA A 95 -0.75 -5.92 -15.70
N ALA A 96 -0.74 -5.72 -14.38
CA ALA A 96 -1.56 -6.48 -13.44
C ALA A 96 -3.05 -6.09 -13.47
N ALA A 97 -3.41 -4.90 -13.95
CA ALA A 97 -4.79 -4.43 -13.94
C ALA A 97 -5.75 -5.33 -14.74
N ARG A 98 -5.36 -5.79 -15.94
CA ARG A 98 -6.22 -6.65 -16.77
C ARG A 98 -6.37 -8.07 -16.21
N PRO A 99 -5.30 -8.80 -15.85
CA PRO A 99 -5.43 -10.15 -15.29
C PRO A 99 -6.15 -10.20 -13.95
N CYS A 100 -6.25 -9.07 -13.24
CA CYS A 100 -7.03 -8.94 -12.01
C CYS A 100 -8.50 -8.56 -12.26
N ASP A 101 -8.91 -8.27 -13.50
CA ASP A 101 -10.19 -7.63 -13.82
C ASP A 101 -10.45 -6.40 -12.95
N ALA A 102 -9.42 -5.56 -12.75
CA ALA A 102 -9.50 -4.41 -11.86
C ALA A 102 -10.36 -3.30 -12.50
N ASP A 103 -11.45 -2.92 -11.82
CA ASP A 103 -12.29 -1.78 -12.22
C ASP A 103 -11.72 -0.44 -11.72
N LEU A 104 -10.96 -0.51 -10.63
CA LEU A 104 -10.36 0.63 -9.95
C LEU A 104 -8.98 0.28 -9.39
N ILE A 105 -7.99 1.11 -9.67
CA ILE A 105 -6.69 1.10 -9.00
C ILE A 105 -6.69 2.17 -7.92
N VAL A 106 -6.30 1.83 -6.69
CA VAL A 106 -6.18 2.77 -5.58
C VAL A 106 -4.75 2.83 -5.09
N MET A 107 -4.13 4.00 -5.09
CA MET A 107 -2.73 4.15 -4.70
C MET A 107 -2.44 5.49 -4.03
N GLY A 108 -1.41 5.50 -3.18
CA GLY A 108 -0.86 6.75 -2.66
C GLY A 108 -0.03 7.48 -3.72
N THR A 109 0.03 8.81 -3.63
CA THR A 109 1.03 9.60 -4.35
C THR A 109 2.23 9.84 -3.45
N HIS A 110 3.39 9.39 -3.89
CA HIS A 110 4.63 9.62 -3.16
C HIS A 110 5.14 11.03 -3.44
N SER A 111 5.40 11.83 -2.40
CA SER A 111 6.08 13.13 -2.51
C SER A 111 7.51 13.01 -1.98
N GLN A 112 8.40 12.37 -2.75
CA GLN A 112 9.83 12.64 -2.61
C GLN A 112 10.14 13.86 -3.47
N ALA A 113 9.59 15.01 -3.08
CA ALA A 113 9.93 16.29 -3.64
C ALA A 113 9.84 17.33 -2.52
N ASP A 114 10.92 18.07 -2.38
CA ASP A 114 11.12 19.20 -1.49
C ASP A 114 9.88 20.06 -1.21
N VAL A 115 9.93 20.68 -0.03
CA VAL A 115 9.04 21.72 0.46
C VAL A 115 8.61 22.67 -0.67
N GLY A 116 7.36 22.58 -1.13
CA GLY A 116 6.72 23.66 -1.89
C GLY A 116 5.89 23.30 -3.13
N ARG A 117 5.89 22.07 -3.65
CA ARG A 117 5.03 21.70 -4.80
C ARG A 117 4.34 20.33 -4.66
N PRO A 118 3.03 20.23 -4.98
CA PRO A 118 2.38 18.94 -5.22
C PRO A 118 3.01 18.26 -6.44
N CYS A 119 3.79 17.19 -6.23
CA CYS A 119 4.21 16.31 -7.31
C CYS A 119 3.41 15.01 -7.22
N ILE A 120 2.80 14.60 -8.34
CA ILE A 120 2.30 13.25 -8.52
C ILE A 120 3.56 12.37 -8.71
N GLY A 121 3.81 11.42 -7.81
CA GLY A 121 5.00 10.57 -7.90
C GLY A 121 5.07 9.86 -9.26
N SER A 122 6.27 9.62 -9.78
CA SER A 122 6.48 9.09 -11.16
C SER A 122 5.71 7.80 -11.45
N VAL A 123 5.60 6.91 -10.45
CA VAL A 123 4.81 5.68 -10.56
C VAL A 123 3.31 5.99 -10.69
N ALA A 124 2.77 6.87 -9.84
CA ALA A 124 1.37 7.27 -9.89
C ALA A 124 1.04 7.99 -11.21
N GLU A 125 1.93 8.86 -11.68
CA GLU A 125 1.78 9.51 -12.97
C GLU A 125 1.72 8.50 -14.12
N HIS A 126 2.64 7.52 -14.11
CA HIS A 126 2.67 6.47 -15.12
C HIS A 126 1.37 5.65 -15.10
N VAL A 127 0.90 5.24 -13.91
CA VAL A 127 -0.33 4.44 -13.78
C VAL A 127 -1.55 5.23 -14.23
N VAL A 128 -1.72 6.48 -13.80
CA VAL A 128 -2.85 7.34 -14.22
C VAL A 128 -2.91 7.50 -15.74
N ARG A 129 -1.76 7.59 -16.42
CA ARG A 129 -1.70 7.76 -17.88
C ARG A 129 -1.99 6.48 -18.67
N HIS A 130 -1.70 5.30 -18.12
CA HIS A 130 -1.68 4.06 -18.91
C HIS A 130 -2.61 2.96 -18.38
N ALA A 131 -3.19 3.10 -17.19
CA ALA A 131 -4.10 2.11 -16.64
C ALA A 131 -5.32 1.90 -17.56
N PRO A 132 -5.77 0.66 -17.75
CA PRO A 132 -6.95 0.35 -18.56
C PRO A 132 -8.28 0.64 -17.83
N CYS A 133 -8.23 1.11 -16.58
CA CYS A 133 -9.38 1.33 -15.71
C CYS A 133 -9.21 2.61 -14.88
N ALA A 134 -10.21 2.94 -14.04
CA ALA A 134 -10.16 4.13 -13.22
C ALA A 134 -9.00 4.07 -12.21
N VAL A 135 -8.41 5.23 -11.89
CA VAL A 135 -7.34 5.36 -10.90
C VAL A 135 -7.73 6.40 -9.86
N LEU A 136 -7.75 6.00 -8.59
CA LEU A 136 -7.92 6.86 -7.44
C LEU A 136 -6.59 7.06 -6.73
N THR A 137 -6.12 8.30 -6.71
CA THR A 137 -4.86 8.68 -6.08
C THR A 137 -5.11 9.47 -4.80
N LEU A 138 -4.45 9.07 -3.70
CA LEU A 138 -4.49 9.83 -2.45
C LEU A 138 -3.26 10.73 -2.32
N LYS A 139 -3.50 11.97 -1.91
CA LYS A 139 -2.46 12.96 -1.63
C LYS A 139 -2.00 12.85 -0.16
N PRO A 140 -0.69 12.95 0.12
CA PRO A 140 -0.19 13.08 1.48
C PRO A 140 -0.85 14.24 2.22
N GLY A 141 -1.14 14.06 3.51
CA GLY A 141 -1.66 15.13 4.37
C GLY A 141 -3.08 15.57 4.08
N ALA A 142 -3.81 14.91 3.16
CA ALA A 142 -5.19 15.25 2.84
C ALA A 142 -6.20 14.93 3.97
N GLY A 143 -5.74 14.42 5.12
CA GLY A 143 -6.55 14.28 6.34
C GLY A 143 -7.85 13.50 6.10
N TRP A 144 -7.77 12.32 5.47
CA TRP A 144 -8.93 11.47 5.16
C TRP A 144 -9.62 10.86 6.41
N GLY A 145 -9.67 11.57 7.54
CA GLY A 145 -10.35 11.15 8.76
C GLY A 145 -9.72 9.93 9.45
N LEU A 146 -8.50 9.57 9.07
CA LEU A 146 -7.72 8.50 9.70
C LEU A 146 -7.07 9.03 10.98
N SER A 147 -7.89 9.37 11.96
CA SER A 147 -7.43 9.62 13.33
C SER A 147 -6.76 8.34 13.84
N GLN A 148 -5.53 8.46 14.32
CA GLN A 148 -4.79 7.34 14.91
C GLN A 148 -5.40 6.95 16.27
N GLU A 149 -6.54 6.26 16.29
CA GLU A 149 -7.16 5.79 17.54
C GLU A 149 -6.65 4.39 17.96
N SER A 150 -5.39 4.02 17.71
CA SER A 150 -4.94 2.67 18.09
C SER A 150 -3.50 2.51 18.59
N GLU A 151 -2.74 3.59 18.84
CA GLU A 151 -1.40 3.47 19.45
C GLU A 151 -1.26 4.03 20.88
N GLU A 152 -2.30 4.65 21.46
CA GLU A 152 -2.26 5.16 22.85
C GLU A 152 -2.94 4.27 23.90
N ALA A 153 -3.46 3.09 23.54
CA ALA A 153 -4.06 2.16 24.49
C ALA A 153 -3.07 1.08 24.99
N SER A 154 -1.88 1.48 25.44
CA SER A 154 -1.03 0.61 26.27
C SER A 154 0.01 1.40 27.07
N GLU A 155 -0.45 2.33 27.90
CA GLU A 155 0.33 2.75 29.07
C GLU A 155 -0.34 2.18 30.32
N PRO A 156 0.28 1.21 31.02
CA PRO A 156 -0.29 0.70 32.26
C PRO A 156 -0.27 1.80 33.32
N GLN A 157 -1.46 2.19 33.78
CA GLN A 157 -1.68 3.09 34.90
C GLN A 157 -0.83 2.63 36.09
N ARG A 158 0.19 3.44 36.42
CA ARG A 158 0.94 3.30 37.68
C ARG A 158 -0.04 3.46 38.84
N PRO A 159 -0.06 2.56 39.83
CA PRO A 159 -0.95 2.71 40.98
C PRO A 159 -0.58 3.96 41.77
N ALA A 160 -1.59 4.72 42.17
CA ALA A 160 -1.47 5.84 43.09
C ALA A 160 -0.87 5.35 44.41
N ILE A 161 0.32 5.84 44.77
CA ILE A 161 0.87 5.64 46.10
C ILE A 161 0.06 6.53 47.04
N LEU A 162 -0.82 5.91 47.82
CA LEU A 162 -1.47 6.50 48.99
C LEU A 162 -0.43 6.56 50.11
N THR A 163 0.22 7.70 50.30
CA THR A 163 0.80 8.04 51.60
C THR A 163 -0.19 8.95 52.33
N GLY A 164 -0.92 8.35 53.26
CA GLY A 164 -1.72 9.05 54.25
C GLY A 164 -0.92 9.29 55.53
N THR A 165 -1.34 10.34 56.24
CA THR A 165 -1.02 10.78 57.61
C THR A 165 0.35 11.42 57.85
#